data_AF-A0A355UEI8-F1
#
_entry.id   AF-A0A355UEI8-F1
#
_cell.length_a   1.000
_cell.length_b   1.000
_cell.length_c   1.000
_cell.angle_alpha   90.00
_cell.angle_beta   90.00
_cell.angle_gamma   90.00
#
_symmetry.space_group_name_H-M   'P 1'
#
loop_
_entity.id
_entity.type
_entity.pdbx_description
1 polymer ?
#
loop_
_entity_poly.entity_id
_entity_poly.type
_entity_poly.pdbx_seq_one_letter_code
_entity_poly.pdbx_strand_id
1 'polypeptide(L)'
;MQNEFLKKLNTRFVFASDEFYAITGKKLPDYDEYEGFPQYENGVGMMRLFSYEIDEELKNIKGEIKVNKEYIIATGTLAYKFMKSISDKIMNKINGLNLKIVPIKNDFFGHSITVSGLVTGQDLINQLRSYDATEAIIVPKSMFKKGEEIFLDNITKEDVEKELNKKVIPLDISGKEF
;
A
#
# COMPACT_ATOMS: atom_id res chain seq x y z
N MET A 1 12.69 25.91 8.41
CA MET A 1 11.33 26.22 7.91
C MET A 1 10.23 25.64 8.81
N GLN A 2 9.97 24.31 8.85
CA GLN A 2 8.90 23.74 9.71
C GLN A 2 9.00 24.13 11.19
N ASN A 3 10.21 24.08 11.79
CA ASN A 3 10.45 24.53 13.17
C ASN A 3 10.14 26.02 13.40
N GLU A 4 10.23 26.86 12.36
CA GLU A 4 9.88 28.27 12.48
C GLU A 4 8.37 28.47 12.46
N PHE A 5 7.64 27.75 11.60
CA PHE A 5 6.19 27.77 11.59
C PHE A 5 5.62 27.22 12.90
N LEU A 6 6.18 26.13 13.42
CA LEU A 6 5.73 25.58 14.70
C LEU A 6 5.85 26.61 15.83
N LYS A 7 6.94 27.39 15.86
CA LYS A 7 7.13 28.46 16.86
C LYS A 7 6.19 29.65 16.68
N LYS A 8 5.86 30.01 15.43
CA LYS A 8 5.07 31.22 15.11
C LYS A 8 3.56 30.99 15.05
N LEU A 9 3.16 29.81 14.59
CA LEU A 9 1.78 29.45 14.23
C LEU A 9 1.24 28.28 15.06
N ASN A 10 2.07 27.66 15.91
CA ASN A 10 1.74 26.42 16.63
C ASN A 10 1.36 25.25 15.70
N THR A 11 1.89 25.28 14.47
CA THR A 11 1.77 24.20 13.47
C THR A 11 2.96 24.25 12.52
N ARG A 12 3.40 23.09 12.04
CA ARG A 12 4.41 22.97 10.98
C ARG A 12 3.91 23.52 9.64
N PHE A 13 2.60 23.71 9.47
CA PHE A 13 1.88 24.37 8.37
C PHE A 13 2.03 23.72 6.98
N VAL A 14 3.26 23.36 6.59
CA VAL A 14 3.62 22.73 5.31
C VAL A 14 4.16 21.34 5.57
N PHE A 15 3.61 20.35 4.88
CA PHE A 15 4.01 18.96 4.97
C PHE A 15 4.31 18.43 3.56
N ALA A 16 5.43 17.73 3.40
CA ALA A 16 5.74 17.09 2.13
C ALA A 16 4.83 15.85 1.94
N SER A 17 4.45 15.57 0.70
CA SER A 17 3.67 14.38 0.36
C SER A 17 4.48 13.11 0.53
N ASP A 18 3.79 11.99 0.67
CA ASP A 18 4.40 10.67 0.77
C ASP A 18 5.19 10.30 -0.49
N GLU A 19 4.74 10.77 -1.64
CA GLU A 19 5.45 10.63 -2.91
C GLU A 19 6.87 11.22 -2.85
N PHE A 20 7.04 12.40 -2.22
CA PHE A 20 8.38 12.99 -2.04
C PHE A 20 9.30 12.06 -1.25
N TYR A 21 8.81 11.46 -0.17
CA TYR A 21 9.61 10.54 0.65
C TYR A 21 9.89 9.22 -0.10
N ALA A 22 8.91 8.68 -0.81
CA ALA A 22 9.05 7.46 -1.59
C ALA A 22 10.09 7.61 -2.73
N ILE A 23 10.09 8.76 -3.44
CA ILE A 23 11.06 9.07 -4.50
C ILE A 23 12.46 9.29 -3.91
N THR A 24 12.57 10.12 -2.88
CA THR A 24 13.87 10.52 -2.33
C THR A 24 14.50 9.45 -1.44
N GLY A 25 13.73 8.46 -0.99
CA GLY A 25 14.16 7.46 -0.01
C GLY A 25 14.48 8.04 1.36
N LYS A 26 14.09 9.30 1.64
CA LYS A 26 14.28 9.92 2.94
C LYS A 26 13.38 9.27 3.99
N LYS A 27 13.85 9.25 5.23
CA LYS A 27 13.04 8.79 6.37
C LYS A 27 11.78 9.67 6.47
N LEU A 28 10.63 9.03 6.63
CA LEU A 28 9.38 9.70 6.96
C LEU A 28 9.52 10.43 8.31
N PRO A 29 8.93 11.63 8.48
CA PRO A 29 8.74 12.26 9.79
C PRO A 29 8.10 11.30 10.79
N ASP A 30 8.33 11.50 12.08
CA ASP A 30 7.71 10.66 13.11
C ASP A 30 6.20 10.96 13.21
N TYR A 31 5.42 10.05 13.83
CA TYR A 31 3.95 10.11 13.83
C TYR A 31 3.40 11.46 14.31
N ASP A 32 3.90 11.94 15.47
CA ASP A 32 3.46 13.20 16.08
C ASP A 32 3.84 14.44 15.26
N GLU A 33 4.81 14.32 14.34
CA GLU A 33 5.21 15.42 13.48
C GLU A 33 4.18 15.75 12.40
N TYR A 34 3.20 14.87 12.17
CA TYR A 34 2.10 15.10 11.23
C TYR A 34 0.91 15.85 11.85
N GLU A 35 0.95 16.19 13.14
CA GLU A 35 -0.04 17.07 13.79
C GLU A 35 -1.49 16.60 13.61
N GLY A 36 -1.73 15.29 13.71
CA GLY A 36 -3.05 14.71 13.53
C GLY A 36 -3.47 14.50 12.07
N PHE A 37 -2.52 14.51 11.13
CA PHE A 37 -2.72 14.19 9.71
C PHE A 37 -3.79 15.06 9.00
N PRO A 38 -3.71 16.40 9.08
CA PRO A 38 -4.75 17.30 8.53
C PRO A 38 -4.87 17.26 7.00
N GLN A 39 -3.94 16.61 6.30
CA GLN A 39 -3.87 16.51 4.84
C GLN A 39 -3.85 15.05 4.36
N TYR A 40 -4.37 14.12 5.17
CA TYR A 40 -4.37 12.69 4.88
C TYR A 40 -4.93 12.36 3.48
N GLU A 41 -6.09 12.92 3.15
CA GLU A 41 -6.77 12.76 1.84
C GLU A 41 -5.96 13.28 0.64
N ASN A 42 -4.93 14.10 0.88
CA ASN A 42 -4.09 14.70 -0.15
C ASN A 42 -2.73 13.98 -0.29
N GLY A 43 -2.63 12.73 0.17
CA GLY A 43 -1.40 11.94 0.03
C GLY A 43 -0.27 12.37 0.98
N VAL A 44 -0.62 12.90 2.15
CA VAL A 44 0.33 13.33 3.18
C VAL A 44 0.16 12.48 4.43
N GLY A 45 1.18 11.66 4.74
CA GLY A 45 1.25 10.89 5.97
C GLY A 45 0.53 9.54 5.94
N MET A 46 -0.01 9.11 4.80
CA MET A 46 -0.62 7.79 4.63
C MET A 46 0.37 6.66 4.93
N MET A 47 1.60 6.75 4.39
CA MET A 47 2.66 5.77 4.63
C MET A 47 3.07 5.72 6.10
N ARG A 48 3.13 6.89 6.77
CA ARG A 48 3.46 6.95 8.20
C ARG A 48 2.35 6.36 9.05
N LEU A 49 1.10 6.76 8.81
CA LEU A 49 -0.06 6.25 9.55
C LEU A 49 -0.17 4.73 9.39
N PHE A 50 -0.12 4.24 8.16
CA PHE A 50 -0.20 2.81 7.88
C PHE A 50 0.91 2.02 8.56
N SER A 51 2.18 2.47 8.47
CA SER A 51 3.27 1.79 9.18
C SER A 51 3.07 1.81 10.70
N TYR A 52 2.54 2.90 11.26
CA TYR A 52 2.30 3.01 12.69
C TYR A 52 1.21 2.03 13.13
N GLU A 53 0.09 1.98 12.41
CA GLU A 53 -1.01 1.06 12.71
C GLU A 53 -0.57 -0.40 12.61
N ILE A 54 0.21 -0.77 11.59
CA ILE A 54 0.80 -2.11 11.49
C ILE A 54 1.69 -2.41 12.71
N ASP A 55 2.56 -1.47 13.09
CA ASP A 55 3.45 -1.67 14.24
C ASP A 55 2.65 -1.86 15.54
N GLU A 56 1.52 -1.17 15.71
CA GLU A 56 0.62 -1.34 16.86
C GLU A 56 -0.11 -2.70 16.83
N GLU A 57 -0.66 -3.11 15.69
CA GLU A 57 -1.34 -4.41 15.55
C GLU A 57 -0.38 -5.58 15.78
N LEU A 58 0.84 -5.50 15.26
CA LEU A 58 1.87 -6.52 15.49
C LEU A 58 2.32 -6.61 16.96
N LYS A 59 2.28 -5.51 17.72
CA LYS A 59 2.52 -5.52 19.17
C LYS A 59 1.38 -6.19 19.93
N ASN A 60 0.14 -6.02 19.47
CA ASN A 60 -1.05 -6.60 20.10
C ASN A 60 -1.18 -8.12 19.90
N ILE A 61 -0.49 -8.68 18.91
CA ILE A 61 -0.40 -10.13 18.71
C ILE A 61 0.32 -10.79 19.90
N LYS A 62 -0.44 -11.56 20.68
CA LYS A 62 0.04 -12.38 21.80
C LYS A 62 0.30 -13.81 21.34
N GLY A 63 1.46 -14.34 21.71
CA GLY A 63 1.87 -15.71 21.37
C GLY A 63 2.44 -15.83 19.95
N GLU A 64 2.83 -17.06 19.60
CA GLU A 64 3.30 -17.38 18.26
C GLU A 64 2.12 -17.63 17.33
N ILE A 65 2.05 -16.89 16.23
CA ILE A 65 1.14 -17.19 15.13
C ILE A 65 1.92 -18.00 14.09
N LYS A 66 1.42 -19.18 13.77
CA LYS A 66 1.95 -20.01 12.69
C LYS A 66 0.86 -20.29 11.66
N VAL A 67 1.14 -19.95 10.41
CA VAL A 67 0.28 -20.22 9.27
C VAL A 67 1.09 -20.95 8.19
N ASN A 68 0.42 -21.38 7.13
CA ASN A 68 1.06 -21.85 5.91
C ASN A 68 0.29 -21.22 4.74
N LYS A 69 0.56 -19.94 4.48
CA LYS A 69 -0.20 -19.12 3.53
C LYS A 69 0.74 -18.27 2.70
N GLU A 70 0.44 -18.13 1.42
CA GLU A 70 1.17 -17.25 0.50
C GLU A 70 0.22 -16.33 -0.25
N TYR A 71 0.51 -15.02 -0.18
CA TYR A 71 -0.24 -13.99 -0.87
C TYR A 71 0.68 -13.18 -1.80
N ILE A 72 0.15 -12.76 -2.93
CA ILE A 72 0.74 -11.70 -3.73
C ILE A 72 0.15 -10.38 -3.28
N ILE A 73 0.98 -9.36 -3.11
CA ILE A 73 0.51 -7.99 -2.88
C ILE A 73 0.94 -7.14 -4.06
N ALA A 74 -0.03 -6.76 -4.89
CA ALA A 74 0.24 -5.91 -6.04
C ALA A 74 0.13 -4.44 -5.65
N THR A 75 1.10 -3.63 -6.04
CA THR A 75 1.14 -2.20 -5.70
C THR A 75 1.76 -1.39 -6.84
N GLY A 76 1.62 -0.07 -6.80
CA GLY A 76 2.32 0.82 -7.73
C GLY A 76 3.84 0.81 -7.48
N THR A 77 4.63 1.07 -8.51
CA THR A 77 6.11 1.05 -8.43
C THR A 77 6.66 2.00 -7.37
N LEU A 78 5.98 3.12 -7.10
CA LEU A 78 6.37 4.11 -6.09
C LEU A 78 6.39 3.51 -4.67
N ALA A 79 5.35 2.73 -4.34
CA ALA A 79 5.15 2.18 -2.99
C ALA A 79 5.91 0.87 -2.75
N TYR A 80 6.56 0.30 -3.77
CA TYR A 80 7.20 -1.01 -3.72
C TYR A 80 8.13 -1.20 -2.51
N LYS A 81 9.09 -0.28 -2.34
CA LYS A 81 10.09 -0.39 -1.27
C LYS A 81 9.44 -0.30 0.12
N PHE A 82 8.45 0.56 0.24
CA PHE A 82 7.71 0.74 1.49
C PHE A 82 6.89 -0.52 1.83
N MET A 83 6.11 -1.03 0.88
CA MET A 83 5.32 -2.25 1.07
C MET A 83 6.20 -3.47 1.36
N LYS A 84 7.38 -3.55 0.74
CA LYS A 84 8.36 -4.60 1.07
C LYS A 84 8.79 -4.51 2.54
N SER A 85 9.12 -3.32 3.02
CA SER A 85 9.46 -3.12 4.44
C SER A 85 8.30 -3.47 5.38
N ILE A 86 7.05 -3.19 5.01
CA ILE A 86 5.88 -3.56 5.80
C ILE A 86 5.69 -5.09 5.82
N SER A 87 5.75 -5.74 4.66
CA SER A 87 5.63 -7.19 4.57
C SER A 87 6.74 -7.93 5.32
N ASP A 88 7.97 -7.43 5.28
CA ASP A 88 9.08 -8.01 6.04
C ASP A 88 8.81 -7.97 7.55
N LYS A 89 8.27 -6.86 8.07
CA LYS A 89 7.87 -6.75 9.49
C LYS A 89 6.81 -7.79 9.87
N ILE A 90 5.80 -7.96 9.02
CA ILE A 90 4.68 -8.87 9.26
C ILE A 90 5.16 -10.33 9.20
N MET A 91 5.92 -10.70 8.16
CA MET A 91 6.46 -12.06 8.01
C MET A 91 7.43 -12.43 9.13
N ASN A 92 8.17 -11.47 9.70
CA ASN A 92 9.01 -11.72 10.88
C ASN A 92 8.20 -12.01 12.15
N LYS A 93 6.96 -11.55 12.24
CA LYS A 93 6.08 -11.77 13.39
C LYS A 93 5.20 -13.00 13.22
N ILE A 94 4.84 -13.35 11.98
CA ILE A 94 3.90 -14.44 11.64
C ILE A 94 4.66 -15.56 10.90
N ASN A 95 4.94 -16.65 11.62
CA ASN A 95 5.70 -17.76 11.08
C ASN A 95 4.92 -18.51 9.97
N GLY A 96 5.58 -18.76 8.83
CA GLY A 96 4.99 -19.49 7.70
C GLY A 96 4.01 -18.69 6.84
N LEU A 97 3.93 -17.37 7.04
CA LEU A 97 3.31 -16.45 6.10
C LEU A 97 4.35 -16.01 5.05
N ASN A 98 4.00 -16.10 3.77
CA ASN A 98 4.80 -15.54 2.68
C ASN A 98 4.02 -14.42 1.97
N LEU A 99 4.61 -13.23 1.88
CA LEU A 99 4.02 -12.07 1.22
C LEU A 99 4.93 -11.64 0.07
N LYS A 100 4.48 -11.87 -1.17
CA LYS A 100 5.22 -11.51 -2.38
C LYS A 100 4.75 -10.16 -2.90
N ILE A 101 5.55 -9.12 -2.68
CA ILE A 101 5.26 -7.78 -3.21
C ILE A 101 5.61 -7.72 -4.71
N VAL A 102 4.62 -7.35 -5.53
CA VAL A 102 4.79 -7.17 -6.98
C VAL A 102 4.52 -5.71 -7.37
N PRO A 103 5.54 -4.97 -7.86
CA PRO A 103 5.35 -3.63 -8.38
C PRO A 103 4.77 -3.68 -9.80
N ILE A 104 3.56 -3.16 -9.96
CA ILE A 104 2.86 -3.12 -11.24
C ILE A 104 3.24 -1.84 -11.97
N LYS A 105 3.81 -1.98 -13.16
CA LYS A 105 4.06 -0.87 -14.08
C LYS A 105 2.75 -0.48 -14.75
N ASN A 106 2.54 0.82 -14.93
CA ASN A 106 1.33 1.31 -15.57
C ASN A 106 1.54 1.39 -17.09
N ASP A 107 1.21 0.31 -17.81
CA ASP A 107 1.32 0.28 -19.27
C ASP A 107 0.15 1.03 -19.93
N PHE A 108 -1.00 1.12 -19.25
CA PHE A 108 -2.21 1.77 -19.74
C PHE A 108 -2.11 3.31 -19.81
N PHE A 109 -1.79 3.98 -18.71
CA PHE A 109 -1.63 5.44 -18.62
C PHE A 109 -0.18 5.90 -18.84
N GLY A 110 0.78 4.97 -18.85
CA GLY A 110 2.20 5.22 -19.11
C GLY A 110 3.09 5.09 -17.88
N HIS A 111 4.36 4.73 -18.10
CA HIS A 111 5.29 4.31 -17.04
C HIS A 111 5.69 5.41 -16.05
N SER A 112 5.42 6.68 -16.35
CA SER A 112 5.59 7.78 -15.40
C SER A 112 4.53 7.76 -14.30
N ILE A 113 3.42 7.05 -14.50
CA ILE A 113 2.38 6.85 -13.49
C ILE A 113 2.80 5.70 -12.57
N THR A 114 3.14 6.04 -11.34
CA THR A 114 3.79 5.10 -10.39
C THR A 114 2.99 4.82 -9.12
N VAL A 115 1.90 5.56 -8.89
CA VAL A 115 1.00 5.40 -7.74
C VAL A 115 0.08 4.18 -7.92
N SER A 116 -0.29 3.53 -6.82
CA SER A 116 -1.15 2.35 -6.86
C SER A 116 -2.56 2.66 -7.34
N GLY A 117 -3.15 3.80 -6.95
CA GLY A 117 -4.54 4.13 -7.30
C GLY A 117 -4.82 4.39 -8.78
N LEU A 118 -3.79 4.38 -9.63
CA LEU A 118 -3.93 4.51 -11.07
C LEU A 118 -3.59 3.21 -11.83
N VAL A 119 -3.23 2.14 -11.12
CA VAL A 119 -3.00 0.81 -11.72
C VAL A 119 -4.32 0.26 -12.26
N THR A 120 -4.29 -0.25 -13.49
CA THR A 120 -5.48 -0.77 -14.18
C THR A 120 -5.60 -2.29 -14.08
N GLY A 121 -6.80 -2.82 -14.40
CA GLY A 121 -7.03 -4.26 -14.39
C GLY A 121 -6.17 -4.97 -15.43
N GLN A 122 -5.98 -4.36 -16.60
CA GLN A 122 -5.19 -4.95 -17.68
C GLN A 122 -3.71 -5.02 -17.31
N ASP A 123 -3.18 -4.00 -16.63
CA ASP A 123 -1.80 -3.99 -16.11
C ASP A 123 -1.59 -5.13 -15.11
N LEU A 124 -2.53 -5.33 -14.18
CA LEU A 124 -2.51 -6.42 -13.21
C LEU A 124 -2.50 -7.78 -13.91
N ILE A 125 -3.44 -8.01 -14.83
CA ILE A 125 -3.56 -9.27 -15.55
C ILE A 125 -2.25 -9.59 -16.27
N ASN A 126 -1.72 -8.65 -17.06
CA ASN A 126 -0.53 -8.90 -17.87
C ASN A 126 0.72 -9.22 -17.03
N GLN A 127 0.88 -8.55 -15.90
CA GLN A 127 2.09 -8.69 -15.09
C GLN A 127 1.99 -9.84 -14.08
N LEU A 128 0.79 -10.19 -13.61
CA LEU A 128 0.59 -11.23 -12.60
C LEU A 128 0.34 -12.62 -13.18
N ARG A 129 0.11 -12.77 -14.50
CA ARG A 129 -0.05 -14.09 -15.15
C ARG A 129 1.09 -15.07 -14.88
N SER A 130 2.32 -14.56 -14.75
CA SER A 130 3.53 -15.37 -14.51
C SER A 130 3.76 -15.73 -13.03
N TYR A 131 2.90 -15.26 -12.13
CA TYR A 131 3.07 -15.48 -10.71
C TYR A 131 2.11 -16.56 -10.23
N ASP A 132 2.67 -17.62 -9.68
CA ASP A 132 1.93 -18.60 -8.89
C ASP A 132 1.77 -18.05 -7.47
N ALA A 133 0.55 -17.72 -7.10
CA ALA A 133 0.16 -17.41 -5.71
C ALA A 133 -0.74 -18.56 -5.27
N THR A 134 -0.56 -19.06 -4.06
CA THR A 134 -1.40 -20.17 -3.58
C THR A 134 -2.74 -19.68 -3.05
N GLU A 135 -2.80 -18.55 -2.36
CA GLU A 135 -4.04 -18.12 -1.69
C GLU A 135 -4.83 -17.06 -2.50
N ALA A 136 -4.27 -15.86 -2.65
CA ALA A 136 -4.96 -14.74 -3.30
C ALA A 136 -3.98 -13.61 -3.67
N ILE A 137 -4.49 -12.67 -4.45
CA ILE A 137 -3.84 -11.40 -4.78
C ILE A 137 -4.51 -10.30 -3.95
N ILE A 138 -3.72 -9.63 -3.13
CA ILE A 138 -4.12 -8.45 -2.37
C ILE A 138 -3.81 -7.21 -3.19
N VAL A 139 -4.77 -6.30 -3.28
CA VAL A 139 -4.65 -5.02 -3.98
C VAL A 139 -5.14 -3.87 -3.10
N PRO A 140 -4.53 -2.68 -3.18
CA PRO A 140 -5.11 -1.47 -2.60
C PRO A 140 -6.51 -1.21 -3.18
N LYS A 141 -7.49 -0.98 -2.31
CA LYS A 141 -8.86 -0.62 -2.70
C LYS A 141 -8.92 0.65 -3.56
N SER A 142 -7.93 1.53 -3.40
CA SER A 142 -7.75 2.72 -4.23
C SER A 142 -7.52 2.44 -5.71
N MET A 143 -7.21 1.19 -6.11
CA MET A 143 -7.11 0.79 -7.53
C MET A 143 -8.47 0.76 -8.22
N PHE A 144 -9.55 0.65 -7.46
CA PHE A 144 -10.91 0.62 -8.00
C PHE A 144 -11.51 2.02 -8.06
N LYS A 145 -12.48 2.19 -8.97
CA LYS A 145 -13.37 3.34 -8.98
C LYS A 145 -14.12 3.41 -7.64
N LYS A 146 -14.37 4.64 -7.19
CA LYS A 146 -14.97 4.89 -5.88
C LYS A 146 -16.35 4.24 -5.78
N GLY A 147 -16.47 3.27 -4.88
CA GLY A 147 -17.74 2.57 -4.59
C GLY A 147 -18.06 1.40 -5.52
N GLU A 148 -17.14 1.01 -6.40
CA GLU A 148 -17.33 -0.07 -7.37
C GLU A 148 -16.17 -1.07 -7.31
N GLU A 149 -16.39 -2.33 -7.68
CA GLU A 149 -15.31 -3.31 -7.90
C GLU A 149 -14.85 -3.30 -9.36
N ILE A 150 -14.66 -2.10 -9.91
CA ILE A 150 -14.27 -1.84 -11.31
C ILE A 150 -13.00 -0.98 -11.35
N PHE A 151 -11.99 -1.40 -12.11
CA PHE A 151 -10.76 -0.64 -12.33
C PHE A 151 -10.98 0.55 -13.29
N LEU A 152 -10.00 1.45 -13.40
CA LEU A 152 -10.13 2.66 -14.24
C LEU A 152 -10.28 2.37 -15.73
N ASP A 153 -9.83 1.20 -16.21
CA ASP A 153 -9.96 0.70 -17.58
C ASP A 153 -11.28 -0.05 -17.84
N ASN A 154 -12.22 -0.03 -16.89
CA ASN A 154 -13.51 -0.74 -16.92
C ASN A 154 -13.43 -2.27 -16.82
N ILE A 155 -12.25 -2.82 -16.53
CA ILE A 155 -12.12 -4.23 -16.16
C ILE A 155 -12.68 -4.42 -14.75
N THR A 156 -13.47 -5.47 -14.54
CA THR A 156 -14.03 -5.77 -13.21
C THR A 156 -13.07 -6.59 -12.37
N LYS A 157 -13.27 -6.61 -11.04
CA LYS A 157 -12.55 -7.55 -10.17
C LYS A 157 -12.74 -9.00 -10.63
N GLU A 158 -13.95 -9.38 -11.01
CA GLU A 158 -14.27 -10.73 -11.49
C GLU A 158 -13.50 -11.11 -12.75
N ASP A 159 -13.32 -10.16 -13.69
CA ASP A 159 -12.51 -10.39 -14.89
C ASP A 159 -11.05 -10.68 -14.52
N VAL A 160 -10.47 -9.89 -13.61
CA VAL A 160 -9.11 -10.14 -13.12
C VAL A 160 -9.01 -11.49 -12.41
N GLU A 161 -9.97 -11.82 -11.55
CA GLU A 161 -10.00 -13.11 -10.85
C GLU A 161 -10.05 -14.29 -11.83
N LYS A 162 -10.88 -14.18 -12.87
CA LYS A 162 -11.03 -15.18 -13.92
C LYS A 162 -9.76 -15.34 -14.75
N GLU A 163 -9.16 -14.23 -15.19
CA GLU A 163 -7.97 -14.25 -16.05
C GLU A 163 -6.71 -14.75 -15.32
N LEU A 164 -6.62 -14.51 -14.00
CA LEU A 164 -5.49 -14.94 -13.18
C LEU A 164 -5.73 -16.27 -12.45
N ASN A 165 -6.95 -16.79 -12.52
CA ASN A 165 -7.44 -17.95 -11.77
C ASN A 165 -7.13 -17.84 -10.27
N LYS A 166 -7.35 -16.66 -9.69
CA LYS A 166 -6.98 -16.30 -8.32
C LYS A 166 -7.98 -15.32 -7.74
N LYS A 167 -8.24 -15.39 -6.43
CA LYS A 167 -9.06 -14.38 -5.76
C LYS A 167 -8.34 -13.05 -5.63
N VAL A 168 -9.09 -11.96 -5.78
CA VAL A 168 -8.59 -10.58 -5.61
C VAL A 168 -9.25 -9.99 -4.37
N ILE A 169 -8.41 -9.65 -3.40
CA ILE A 169 -8.82 -9.12 -2.10
C ILE A 169 -8.49 -7.61 -2.08
N PRO A 170 -9.48 -6.72 -2.22
CA PRO A 170 -9.29 -5.29 -2.03
C PRO A 170 -9.14 -4.98 -0.54
N LEU A 171 -8.06 -4.32 -0.15
CA LEU A 171 -7.85 -3.84 1.23
C LEU A 171 -7.63 -2.32 1.26
N ASP A 172 -8.18 -1.68 2.29
CA ASP A 172 -7.86 -0.29 2.59
C ASP A 172 -6.43 -0.19 3.16
N ILE A 173 -5.82 1.00 3.03
CA ILE A 173 -4.48 1.28 3.58
C ILE A 173 -4.64 1.60 5.07
N SER A 174 -5.03 0.58 5.84
CA SER A 174 -5.30 0.61 7.27
C SER A 174 -4.57 -0.56 7.92
N GLY A 175 -3.78 -0.31 8.95
CA GLY A 175 -2.99 -1.37 9.58
C GLY A 175 -3.84 -2.45 10.27
N LYS A 176 -5.10 -2.15 10.61
CA LYS A 176 -6.02 -3.11 11.22
C LYS A 176 -6.67 -4.05 10.20
N GLU A 177 -6.92 -3.56 8.99
CA GLU A 177 -7.56 -4.37 7.94
C GLU A 177 -6.56 -5.20 7.13
N PHE A 178 -5.30 -4.79 7.12
CA PHE A 178 -4.20 -5.40 6.37
C PHE A 178 -3.58 -6.60 7.08
#